data_AF-A0A831V0X3-F1
#
_entry.id   AF-A0A831V0X3-F1
#
_cell.length_a   1.000
_cell.length_b   1.000
_cell.length_c   1.000
_cell.angle_alpha   90.00
_cell.angle_beta   90.00
_cell.angle_gamma   90.00
#
_symmetry.space_group_name_H-M   'P 1'
#
loop_
_entity.id
_entity.type
_entity.pdbx_description
1 polymer ?
#
loop_
_entity_poly.entity_id
_entity_poly.type
_entity_poly.pdbx_seq_one_letter_code
_entity_poly.pdbx_strand_id
1 'polypeptide(L)' 'MSVDGGMDAGGGAMKGPPPGPADPVERLLREWPELGVFGVDWLRTWAPYARRQIAGIARRADIPGWRS' A
#
# COMPACT_ATOMS: atom_id res chain seq x y z
N MET A 1 45.78 29.30 22.26
CA MET A 1 45.38 27.99 21.70
C MET A 1 44.11 28.22 20.90
N SER A 2 44.26 28.42 19.58
CA SER A 2 43.13 28.47 18.65
C SER A 2 42.72 27.04 18.35
N VAL A 3 41.43 26.73 18.54
CA VAL A 3 40.84 25.51 18.03
C VAL A 3 39.95 25.91 16.85
N ASP A 4 40.58 25.94 15.68
CA ASP A 4 39.85 25.77 14.43
C ASP A 4 39.45 24.30 14.35
N GLY A 5 38.14 24.06 14.31
CA GLY A 5 37.57 22.72 14.27
C GLY A 5 36.10 22.81 13.93
N GLY A 6 35.80 23.41 12.77
CA GLY A 6 34.49 23.29 12.15
C GLY A 6 34.18 21.81 11.96
N MET A 7 33.14 21.33 12.64
CA MET A 7 32.60 19.99 12.42
C MET A 7 31.49 20.15 11.39
N ASP A 8 31.82 19.80 10.14
CA ASP A 8 30.95 19.85 8.98
C ASP A 8 29.61 19.14 9.20
N ALA A 9 28.57 19.76 8.64
CA ALA A 9 27.20 19.30 8.62
C ALA A 9 27.07 18.01 7.78
N GLY A 10 27.18 16.87 8.43
CA GLY A 10 26.82 15.55 7.88
C GLY A 10 25.37 15.17 8.15
N GLY A 11 24.42 16.11 8.03
CA GLY A 11 22.99 15.82 8.10
C GLY A 11 22.51 15.13 6.82
N GLY A 12 23.02 13.92 6.57
CA GLY A 12 22.57 13.07 5.47
C GLY A 12 21.07 12.91 5.58
N ALA A 13 20.34 13.51 4.65
CA ALA A 13 18.91 13.34 4.50
C ALA A 13 18.63 11.84 4.51
N MET A 14 18.00 11.35 5.58
CA MET A 14 17.38 10.04 5.64
C MET A 14 16.20 10.09 4.67
N LYS A 15 16.50 10.09 3.36
CA LYS A 15 15.54 9.79 2.33
C LYS A 15 15.30 8.29 2.50
N GLY A 16 14.36 7.99 3.41
CA GLY A 16 13.83 6.65 3.57
C GLY A 16 13.46 6.09 2.20
N PRO A 17 13.45 4.75 2.04
CA PRO A 17 13.15 4.14 0.76
C PRO A 17 11.91 4.83 0.15
N PRO A 18 11.95 5.18 -1.15
CA PRO A 18 10.77 5.75 -1.80
C PRO A 18 9.57 4.88 -1.42
N PRO A 19 8.42 5.47 -1.03
CA PRO A 19 7.29 4.67 -0.59
C PRO A 19 7.07 3.63 -1.68
N GLY A 20 7.28 2.37 -1.33
CA GLY A 20 7.04 1.26 -2.25
C GLY A 20 5.60 1.36 -2.75
N PRO A 21 5.23 0.64 -3.82
CA PRO A 21 3.83 0.60 -4.25
C PRO A 21 2.96 0.38 -3.01
N ALA A 22 2.20 1.42 -2.65
CA ALA A 22 1.51 1.46 -1.36
C ALA A 22 0.68 0.19 -1.23
N ASP A 23 0.75 -0.45 -0.07
CA ASP A 23 0.06 -1.70 0.19
C ASP A 23 -1.40 -1.55 -0.32
N PRO A 24 -1.91 -2.49 -1.11
CA PRO A 24 -3.26 -2.37 -1.69
C PRO A 24 -4.32 -2.09 -0.62
N VAL A 25 -4.13 -2.60 0.61
CA VAL A 25 -4.99 -2.35 1.77
C VAL A 25 -4.80 -0.94 2.31
N GLU A 26 -3.60 -0.40 2.35
CA GLU A 26 -3.37 0.99 2.75
C GLU A 26 -4.02 1.98 1.77
N ARG A 27 -3.99 1.69 0.46
CA ARG A 27 -4.74 2.49 -0.53
C ARG A 27 -6.25 2.35 -0.33
N LEU A 28 -6.74 1.13 -0.14
CA LEU A 28 -8.16 0.86 0.08
C LEU A 28 -8.69 1.60 1.32
N LEU A 29 -7.95 1.56 2.43
CA LEU A 29 -8.33 2.24 3.66
C LEU A 29 -8.21 3.76 3.59
N ARG A 30 -7.34 4.28 2.72
CA ARG A 30 -7.29 5.73 2.43
C ARG A 30 -8.52 6.19 1.65
N GLU A 31 -9.00 5.37 0.73
CA GLU A 31 -10.20 5.66 -0.06
C GLU A 31 -11.49 5.39 0.72
N TRP A 32 -11.48 4.38 1.60
CA TRP A 32 -12.64 3.89 2.36
C TRP A 32 -12.27 3.63 3.82
N PRO A 33 -12.10 4.68 4.65
CA PRO A 33 -11.68 4.54 6.04
C PRO A 33 -12.65 3.69 6.89
N GLU A 34 -13.93 3.63 6.52
CA GLU A 34 -14.94 2.78 7.15
C GLU A 34 -14.61 1.29 7.09
N LEU A 35 -13.82 0.83 6.12
CA LEU A 35 -13.38 -0.56 6.03
C LEU A 35 -12.36 -0.90 7.13
N GLY A 36 -11.85 0.10 7.85
CA GLY A 36 -10.97 -0.09 9.01
C GLY A 36 -11.62 -0.93 10.12
N VAL A 37 -12.96 -0.98 10.20
CA VAL A 37 -13.68 -1.80 11.20
C VAL A 37 -13.42 -3.29 11.06
N PHE A 38 -13.06 -3.75 9.86
CA PHE A 38 -12.74 -5.15 9.62
C PHE A 38 -11.29 -5.49 9.99
N GLY A 39 -10.43 -4.49 10.14
CA GLY A 39 -9.00 -4.64 10.43
C GLY A 39 -8.15 -4.89 9.18
N VAL A 40 -6.90 -4.41 9.23
CA VAL A 40 -5.93 -4.47 8.12
C VAL A 40 -5.57 -5.92 7.76
N ASP A 41 -5.36 -6.79 8.75
CA ASP A 41 -4.98 -8.19 8.53
C ASP A 41 -6.11 -9.01 7.90
N TRP A 42 -7.36 -8.71 8.24
CA TRP A 42 -8.51 -9.31 7.59
C TRP A 42 -8.60 -8.87 6.12
N LEU A 43 -8.41 -7.58 5.83
CA LEU A 43 -8.40 -7.05 4.46
C LEU A 43 -7.26 -7.63 3.62
N ARG A 44 -6.05 -7.78 4.18
CA ARG A 44 -4.90 -8.40 3.50
C ARG A 44 -5.16 -9.86 3.15
N THR A 45 -5.79 -10.58 4.07
CA THR A 45 -6.17 -11.98 3.85
C THR A 45 -7.28 -12.07 2.82
N TRP A 46 -8.32 -11.22 2.88
CA TRP A 46 -9.51 -11.31 2.03
C TRP A 46 -9.29 -10.80 0.59
N ALA A 47 -8.54 -9.72 0.39
CA ALA A 47 -8.30 -9.10 -0.92
C ALA A 47 -7.91 -10.08 -2.06
N PRO A 48 -6.99 -11.05 -1.86
CA PRO A 48 -6.67 -12.05 -2.89
C PRO A 48 -7.80 -13.07 -3.16
N TYR A 49 -8.70 -13.30 -2.21
CA TYR A 49 -9.89 -14.14 -2.42
C TYR A 49 -11.01 -13.37 -3.09
N ALA A 50 -11.20 -12.10 -2.73
CA ALA A 50 -12.16 -11.20 -3.36
C ALA A 50 -11.94 -11.11 -4.86
N ARG A 51 -10.70 -10.89 -5.30
CA ARG A 51 -10.36 -10.89 -6.75
C ARG A 51 -10.79 -12.18 -7.45
N ARG A 52 -10.60 -13.34 -6.81
CA ARG A 52 -11.01 -14.64 -7.37
C ARG A 52 -12.54 -14.80 -7.40
N GLN A 53 -13.23 -14.35 -6.36
CA GLN A 53 -14.69 -14.40 -6.32
C GLN A 53 -15.32 -13.45 -7.34
N ILE A 54 -14.82 -12.20 -7.44
CA ILE A 54 -15.32 -11.24 -8.42
C ILE A 54 -15.01 -11.76 -9.84
N ALA A 55 -13.83 -12.34 -10.09
CA ALA A 55 -13.54 -12.99 -11.37
C ALA A 55 -14.46 -14.18 -11.68
N GLY A 56 -14.83 -14.96 -10.67
CA GLY A 56 -15.78 -16.07 -10.80
C GLY A 56 -17.21 -15.60 -11.08
N ILE A 57 -17.64 -14.52 -10.42
CA ILE A 57 -18.94 -13.89 -10.64
C ILE A 57 -18.99 -13.25 -12.02
N ALA A 58 -17.99 -12.45 -12.40
CA ALA A 58 -17.91 -11.81 -13.71
C ALA A 58 -17.92 -12.83 -14.86
N ARG A 59 -17.24 -13.97 -14.68
CA ARG A 59 -17.27 -15.08 -15.64
C ARG A 59 -18.64 -15.75 -15.73
N ARG A 60 -19.35 -15.94 -14.62
CA ARG A 60 -20.70 -16.51 -14.61
C ARG A 60 -21.75 -15.54 -15.17
N ALA A 61 -21.54 -14.25 -14.95
CA ALA A 61 -22.41 -13.19 -15.44
C ALA A 61 -22.08 -12.77 -16.88
N ASP A 62 -21.16 -13.47 -17.55
CA ASP A 62 -20.69 -13.18 -18.92
C ASP A 62 -20.35 -11.70 -19.14
N ILE A 63 -19.69 -11.06 -18.17
CA ILE A 63 -19.37 -9.63 -18.27
C ILE A 63 -18.20 -9.44 -19.25
N PRO A 64 -18.41 -8.77 -20.40
CA PRO A 64 -17.35 -8.56 -21.37
C PRO A 64 -16.26 -7.62 -20.81
N GLY A 65 -14.98 -8.00 -20.97
CA GLY A 65 -13.82 -7.18 -20.59
C GLY A 65 -13.07 -7.61 -19.32
N TRP A 66 -13.51 -8.65 -18.61
CA TRP A 66 -12.91 -9.10 -17.33
C TRP A 66 -11.72 -10.09 -17.48
N ARG A 67 -11.23 -10.29 -18.70
CA ARG A 67 -10.01 -11.04 -19.03
C ARG A 67 -9.04 -10.10 -19.76
N SER A 68 -8.11 -9.48 -19.03
CA SER A 68 -6.86 -8.97 -19.60
C SER A 68 -5.76 -9.02 -18.56
#